data_AF-A0A8T2IFC9-F1
#
_entry.id   AF-A0A8T2IFC9-F1
#
_cell.length_a   1.000
_cell.length_b   1.000
_cell.length_c   1.000
_cell.angle_alpha   90.00
_cell.angle_beta   90.00
_cell.angle_gamma   90.00
#
_symmetry.space_group_name_H-M   'P 1'
#
loop_
_entity.id
_entity.type
_entity.pdbx_description
1 polymer ?
#
loop_
_entity_poly.entity_id
_entity_poly.type
_entity_poly.pdbx_seq_one_letter_code
_entity_poly.pdbx_strand_id
1 'polypeptide(L)'
;MVDRGPILTSAIIFYLSIGAAIFQVLEEPNWKAATQLYKENKVKILARHSCLTPKDLEDILETVSSAAGQGVTITGNSTFNNWNWPNAVIFAATVITTIGYGNIAPKTSAGRFFCIFYGLFGVPLCLTWISALGKFFGGRAKRLGLFLTKRGVTL
;
A
#
# COMPACT_ATOMS: atom_id res chain seq x y z
N MET A 1 -11.99 1.12 -34.57
CA MET A 1 -11.45 0.93 -33.20
C MET A 1 -12.53 0.89 -32.12
N VAL A 2 -13.82 1.11 -32.45
CA VAL A 2 -14.94 1.10 -31.49
C VAL A 2 -15.45 -0.32 -31.20
N ASP A 3 -15.35 -1.25 -32.16
CA ASP A 3 -15.98 -2.58 -32.08
C ASP A 3 -15.33 -3.57 -31.10
N ARG A 4 -14.11 -3.29 -30.60
CA ARG A 4 -13.43 -4.14 -29.61
C ARG A 4 -13.74 -3.75 -28.16
N GLY A 5 -14.34 -2.59 -27.93
CA GLY A 5 -14.67 -2.09 -26.59
C GLY A 5 -15.53 -3.06 -25.80
N PRO A 6 -16.69 -3.51 -26.32
CA PRO A 6 -17.58 -4.43 -25.60
C PRO A 6 -16.93 -5.77 -25.24
N ILE A 7 -16.08 -6.30 -26.12
CA ILE A 7 -15.37 -7.58 -25.89
C ILE A 7 -14.34 -7.42 -24.77
N LEU A 8 -13.53 -6.36 -24.80
CA LEU A 8 -12.52 -6.10 -23.78
C LEU A 8 -13.16 -5.86 -22.40
N THR A 9 -14.23 -5.08 -22.35
CA THR A 9 -14.97 -4.84 -21.09
C THR A 9 -15.53 -6.14 -20.54
N SER A 10 -16.13 -6.99 -21.39
CA SER A 10 -16.66 -8.29 -20.96
C SER A 10 -15.56 -9.21 -20.41
N ALA A 11 -14.38 -9.23 -21.06
CA ALA A 11 -13.24 -10.00 -20.60
C ALA A 11 -12.70 -9.51 -19.23
N ILE A 12 -12.62 -8.19 -19.02
CA ILE A 12 -12.18 -7.61 -17.75
C ILE A 12 -13.18 -7.93 -16.63
N ILE A 13 -14.49 -7.78 -16.89
CA ILE A 13 -15.53 -8.12 -15.91
C ILE A 13 -15.38 -9.58 -15.49
N PHE A 14 -15.25 -10.49 -16.45
CA PHE A 14 -15.07 -11.91 -16.18
C PHE A 14 -13.78 -12.19 -15.37
N TYR A 15 -12.67 -11.55 -15.74
CA TYR A 15 -11.40 -11.67 -15.02
C TYR A 15 -11.52 -11.20 -13.56
N LEU A 16 -12.18 -10.06 -13.32
CA LEU A 16 -12.44 -9.55 -11.98
C LEU A 16 -13.35 -10.48 -11.17
N SER A 17 -14.39 -11.05 -11.79
CA SER A 17 -15.27 -12.01 -11.12
C SER A 17 -14.55 -13.28 -10.69
N ILE A 18 -13.70 -13.86 -11.55
CA ILE A 18 -12.87 -15.01 -11.18
C ILE A 18 -11.90 -14.65 -10.07
N GLY A 19 -11.20 -13.51 -10.19
CA GLY A 19 -10.27 -13.04 -9.16
C GLY A 19 -10.96 -12.88 -7.81
N ALA A 20 -12.15 -12.28 -7.78
CA ALA A 20 -12.94 -12.11 -6.57
C ALA A 20 -13.33 -13.47 -5.94
N ALA A 21 -13.79 -14.43 -6.75
CA ALA A 21 -14.15 -15.76 -6.27
C ALA A 21 -12.94 -16.50 -5.67
N ILE A 22 -11.78 -16.41 -6.32
CA ILE A 22 -10.53 -17.02 -5.82
C ILE A 22 -10.10 -16.36 -4.50
N PHE A 23 -10.04 -15.02 -4.45
CA PHE A 23 -9.67 -14.31 -3.22
C PHE A 23 -10.64 -14.63 -2.08
N GLN A 24 -11.94 -14.71 -2.34
CA GLN A 24 -12.92 -15.07 -1.33
C GLN A 24 -12.65 -16.46 -0.77
N VAL A 25 -12.46 -17.47 -1.62
CA VAL A 25 -12.19 -18.85 -1.17
C VAL A 25 -10.88 -18.95 -0.38
N LEU A 26 -9.86 -18.20 -0.76
CA LEU A 26 -8.54 -18.22 -0.10
C LEU A 26 -8.52 -17.44 1.22
N GLU A 27 -9.11 -16.23 1.26
CA GLU A 27 -8.96 -15.30 2.38
C GLU A 27 -10.12 -15.36 3.39
N GLU A 28 -11.35 -15.68 2.96
CA GLU A 28 -12.51 -15.69 3.85
C GLU A 28 -12.38 -16.67 5.03
N PRO A 29 -11.86 -17.92 4.86
CA PRO A 29 -11.66 -18.83 5.98
C PRO A 29 -10.67 -18.28 7.02
N ASN A 30 -9.56 -17.68 6.55
CA ASN A 30 -8.55 -17.08 7.42
C ASN A 30 -9.14 -15.87 8.18
N TRP A 31 -9.88 -15.00 7.50
CA TRP A 31 -10.56 -13.86 8.13
C TRP A 31 -11.58 -14.27 9.19
N LYS A 32 -12.37 -15.33 8.94
CA LYS A 32 -13.31 -15.91 9.91
C LYS A 32 -12.58 -16.46 11.14
N ALA A 33 -11.50 -17.21 10.94
CA ALA A 33 -10.69 -17.74 12.04
C ALA A 33 -10.05 -16.62 12.87
N ALA A 34 -9.49 -15.61 12.23
CA ALA A 34 -8.90 -14.45 12.90
C ALA A 34 -9.95 -13.66 13.71
N THR A 35 -11.16 -13.49 13.17
CA THR A 35 -12.28 -12.83 13.87
C THR A 35 -12.71 -13.62 15.10
N GLN A 36 -12.78 -14.94 14.99
CA GLN A 36 -13.11 -15.80 16.12
C GLN A 36 -12.03 -15.74 17.20
N LEU A 37 -10.76 -15.82 16.82
CA LEU A 37 -9.64 -15.68 17.74
C LEU A 37 -9.63 -14.32 18.46
N TYR A 38 -9.94 -13.23 17.74
CA TYR A 38 -10.07 -11.89 18.34
C TYR A 38 -11.17 -11.85 19.41
N LYS A 39 -12.36 -12.40 19.12
CA LYS A 39 -13.47 -12.48 20.07
C LYS A 39 -13.10 -13.31 21.31
N GLU A 40 -12.48 -14.46 21.11
CA GLU A 40 -12.02 -15.33 22.20
C GLU A 40 -10.98 -14.63 23.08
N ASN A 41 -10.03 -13.91 22.48
CA ASN A 41 -9.03 -13.14 23.23
C ASN A 41 -9.66 -11.99 24.02
N LYS A 42 -10.68 -11.30 23.47
CA LYS A 42 -11.44 -10.27 24.21
C LYS A 42 -12.09 -10.86 25.46
N VAL A 43 -12.72 -12.03 25.36
CA VAL A 43 -13.33 -12.73 26.50
C VAL A 43 -12.28 -13.21 27.50
N LYS A 44 -11.14 -13.74 27.05
CA LYS A 44 -10.04 -14.16 27.93
C LYS A 44 -9.46 -12.99 28.74
N ILE A 45 -9.35 -11.81 28.14
CA ILE A 45 -8.89 -10.60 28.83
C ILE A 45 -9.88 -10.19 29.93
N LEU A 46 -11.19 -10.15 29.61
CA LEU A 46 -12.23 -9.85 30.60
C LEU A 46 -12.26 -10.88 31.74
N ALA A 47 -12.09 -12.16 31.44
CA ALA A 47 -12.04 -13.21 32.45
C ALA A 47 -10.81 -13.12 33.36
N ARG A 48 -9.67 -12.65 32.84
CA ARG A 48 -8.43 -12.48 33.61
C ARG A 48 -8.47 -11.27 34.53
N HIS A 49 -9.25 -10.25 34.20
CA HIS A 49 -9.30 -8.97 34.91
C HIS A 49 -10.71 -8.69 35.42
N SER A 50 -11.02 -9.15 36.64
CA SER A 50 -12.34 -8.98 37.27
C SER A 50 -12.74 -7.52 37.52
N CYS A 51 -11.78 -6.60 37.52
CA CYS A 51 -12.00 -5.16 37.66
C CYS A 51 -12.35 -4.45 36.35
N LEU A 52 -12.26 -5.12 35.20
CA LEU A 52 -12.47 -4.51 33.88
C LEU A 52 -13.87 -4.86 33.36
N THR A 53 -14.72 -3.86 33.16
CA THR A 53 -16.05 -4.11 32.56
C THR A 53 -15.97 -4.20 31.03
N PRO A 54 -16.96 -4.84 30.36
CA PRO A 54 -17.00 -4.87 28.91
C PRO A 54 -17.00 -3.48 28.25
N LYS A 55 -17.61 -2.49 28.90
CA LYS A 55 -17.66 -1.10 28.42
C LYS A 55 -16.28 -0.45 28.51
N ASP A 56 -15.60 -0.58 29.65
CA ASP A 56 -14.26 -0.01 29.82
C ASP A 56 -13.27 -0.58 28.81
N LEU A 57 -13.38 -1.88 28.50
CA LEU A 57 -12.56 -2.51 27.47
C LEU A 57 -12.87 -1.95 26.07
N GLU A 58 -14.12 -1.64 25.77
CA GLU A 58 -14.51 -1.02 24.50
C GLU A 58 -13.98 0.41 24.38
N ASP A 59 -14.07 1.21 25.43
CA ASP A 59 -13.52 2.56 25.47
C ASP A 59 -12.00 2.57 25.28
N ILE A 60 -11.29 1.60 25.88
CA ILE A 60 -9.84 1.41 25.67
C ILE A 60 -9.56 1.07 24.19
N LEU A 61 -10.31 0.12 23.62
CA LEU A 61 -10.12 -0.30 22.23
C LEU A 61 -10.44 0.84 21.24
N GLU A 62 -11.45 1.66 21.52
CA GLU A 62 -11.79 2.82 20.72
C GLU A 62 -10.68 3.88 20.78
N THR A 63 -10.15 4.16 21.97
CA THR A 63 -9.01 5.08 22.15
C THR A 63 -7.79 4.61 21.37
N VAL A 64 -7.47 3.31 21.46
CA VAL A 64 -6.36 2.69 20.71
C VAL A 64 -6.61 2.76 19.20
N SER A 65 -7.82 2.44 18.74
CA SER A 65 -8.21 2.51 17.32
C SER A 65 -8.10 3.94 16.77
N SER A 66 -8.54 4.93 17.55
CA SER A 66 -8.45 6.36 17.19
C SER A 66 -6.99 6.81 17.06
N ALA A 67 -6.14 6.46 18.02
CA ALA A 67 -4.70 6.75 17.97
C ALA A 67 -4.01 6.08 16.78
N ALA A 68 -4.32 4.80 16.52
CA ALA A 68 -3.82 4.05 15.37
C ALA A 68 -4.26 4.72 14.06
N GLY A 69 -5.51 5.20 14.00
CA GLY A 69 -6.06 5.95 12.87
C GLY A 69 -5.31 7.24 12.55
N GLN A 70 -4.69 7.87 13.56
CA GLN A 70 -3.80 9.02 13.38
C GLN A 70 -2.37 8.64 12.94
N GLY A 71 -2.04 7.34 12.89
CA GLY A 71 -0.71 6.84 12.53
C GLY A 71 0.24 6.72 13.73
N VAL A 72 -0.29 6.67 14.95
CA VAL A 72 0.49 6.38 16.16
C VAL A 72 0.74 4.88 16.27
N THR A 73 1.98 4.49 16.51
CA THR A 73 2.33 3.09 16.78
C THR A 73 1.75 2.68 18.13
N ILE A 74 0.88 1.66 18.12
CA ILE A 74 0.18 1.19 19.35
C ILE A 74 1.08 0.36 20.25
N THR A 75 2.04 -0.37 19.69
CA THR A 75 2.91 -1.28 20.43
C THR A 75 4.33 -0.72 20.55
N GLY A 76 4.93 -0.88 21.73
CA GLY A 76 6.31 -0.47 22.02
C GLY A 76 6.41 0.67 23.05
N ASN A 77 7.61 0.82 23.63
CA ASN A 77 7.90 1.83 24.66
C ASN A 77 8.10 3.25 24.08
N SER A 78 8.31 3.35 22.76
CA SER A 78 8.60 4.61 22.07
C SER A 78 7.77 4.71 20.79
N THR A 79 7.07 5.81 20.60
CA THR A 79 6.34 6.09 19.37
C THR A 79 7.32 6.37 18.22
N PHE A 80 7.22 5.63 17.12
CA PHE A 80 8.06 5.87 15.95
C PHE A 80 7.56 7.11 15.20
N ASN A 81 8.44 8.09 14.96
CA ASN A 81 8.06 9.30 14.24
C ASN A 81 7.99 9.05 12.73
N ASN A 82 6.79 8.74 12.24
CA ASN A 82 6.48 8.53 10.83
C ASN A 82 6.73 9.77 9.94
N TRP A 83 6.81 10.97 10.50
CA TRP A 83 6.98 12.23 9.77
C TRP A 83 8.35 12.89 10.00
N ASN A 84 9.37 12.10 10.34
CA ASN A 84 10.75 12.58 10.24
C ASN A 84 11.16 12.77 8.76
N TRP A 85 12.26 13.48 8.51
CA TRP A 85 12.68 13.83 7.15
C TRP A 85 12.88 12.60 6.22
N PRO A 86 13.61 11.54 6.62
CA PRO A 86 13.77 10.36 5.75
C PRO A 86 12.45 9.68 5.39
N ASN A 87 11.55 9.50 6.35
CA ASN A 87 10.25 8.87 6.11
C ASN A 87 9.37 9.76 5.22
N ALA A 88 9.43 11.08 5.38
CA ALA A 88 8.72 12.03 4.53
C ALA A 88 9.21 11.98 3.07
N VAL A 89 10.52 11.80 2.84
CA VAL A 89 11.08 11.60 1.49
C VAL A 89 10.59 10.30 0.87
N ILE A 90 10.58 9.20 1.63
CA ILE A 90 10.05 7.91 1.14
C ILE A 90 8.56 8.02 0.83
N PHE A 91 7.77 8.65 1.71
CA PHE A 91 6.36 8.94 1.45
C PHE A 91 6.20 9.72 0.13
N ALA A 92 6.93 10.82 -0.03
CA ALA A 92 6.90 11.64 -1.24
C ALA A 92 7.25 10.85 -2.51
N ALA A 93 8.25 9.96 -2.43
CA ALA A 93 8.62 9.05 -3.52
C ALA A 93 7.48 8.08 -3.87
N THR A 94 6.85 7.45 -2.87
CA THR A 94 5.72 6.52 -3.09
C THR A 94 4.49 7.18 -3.69
N VAL A 95 4.26 8.47 -3.39
CA VAL A 95 3.17 9.26 -3.98
C VAL A 95 3.42 9.50 -5.46
N ILE A 96 4.58 10.04 -5.84
CA ILE A 96 4.86 10.39 -7.25
C ILE A 96 5.06 9.16 -8.14
N THR A 97 5.43 8.02 -7.57
CA THR A 97 5.58 6.73 -8.29
C THR A 97 4.27 5.96 -8.40
N THR A 98 3.16 6.48 -7.86
CA THR A 98 1.83 5.82 -7.83
C THR A 98 1.78 4.49 -7.06
N ILE A 99 2.79 4.20 -6.22
CA ILE A 99 2.83 2.99 -5.39
C ILE A 99 1.83 3.09 -4.24
N GLY A 100 1.89 4.18 -3.46
CA GLY A 100 0.95 4.49 -2.39
C GLY A 100 0.69 3.37 -1.38
N TYR A 101 1.71 2.95 -0.60
CA TYR A 101 1.57 1.86 0.39
C TYR A 101 0.44 2.04 1.41
N GLY A 102 0.06 3.29 1.73
CA GLY A 102 -1.07 3.59 2.63
C GLY A 102 -0.78 3.41 4.12
N ASN A 103 0.42 2.94 4.50
CA ASN A 103 0.88 2.84 5.89
C ASN A 103 1.08 4.21 6.56
N ILE A 104 1.52 5.22 5.81
CA ILE A 104 1.66 6.61 6.23
C ILE A 104 0.84 7.48 5.28
N ALA A 105 -0.02 8.34 5.81
CA ALA A 105 -0.87 9.23 5.01
C ALA A 105 -1.19 10.54 5.75
N PRO A 106 -1.33 11.68 5.05
CA PRO A 106 -1.64 12.96 5.69
C PRO A 106 -3.03 12.94 6.32
N LYS A 107 -3.09 13.27 7.61
CA LYS A 107 -4.34 13.32 8.39
C LYS A 107 -4.94 14.71 8.46
N THR A 108 -4.15 15.76 8.24
CA THR A 108 -4.59 17.14 8.23
C THR A 108 -5.22 17.54 6.90
N SER A 109 -6.22 18.41 6.92
CA SER A 109 -6.88 18.92 5.71
C SER A 109 -5.89 19.62 4.77
N ALA A 110 -4.98 20.44 5.33
CA ALA A 110 -3.92 21.10 4.57
C ALA A 110 -2.95 20.10 3.92
N GLY A 111 -2.53 19.06 4.65
CA GLY A 111 -1.64 18.03 4.13
C GLY A 111 -2.28 17.21 3.00
N ARG A 112 -3.58 16.92 3.11
CA ARG A 112 -4.34 16.24 2.03
C ARG A 112 -4.46 17.11 0.79
N PHE A 113 -4.79 18.38 0.96
CA PHE A 113 -4.85 19.33 -0.15
C PHE A 113 -3.50 19.44 -0.85
N PHE A 114 -2.42 19.64 -0.10
CA PHE A 114 -1.06 19.64 -0.64
C PHE A 114 -0.73 18.34 -1.38
N CYS A 115 -1.07 17.18 -0.82
CA CYS A 115 -0.81 15.88 -1.44
C CYS A 115 -1.51 15.72 -2.80
N ILE A 116 -2.71 16.30 -2.98
CA ILE A 116 -3.42 16.30 -4.26
C ILE A 116 -2.62 17.05 -5.32
N PHE A 117 -2.20 18.29 -5.04
CA PHE A 117 -1.39 19.07 -6.00
C PHE A 117 -0.01 18.44 -6.22
N TYR A 118 0.61 17.94 -5.16
CA TYR A 118 1.89 17.26 -5.24
C TYR A 118 1.82 16.02 -6.15
N GLY A 119 0.76 15.22 -6.04
CA GLY A 119 0.51 14.09 -6.95
C GLY A 119 0.21 14.55 -8.38
N LEU A 120 -0.63 15.56 -8.55
CA LEU A 120 -1.04 16.09 -9.87
C LEU A 120 0.17 16.49 -10.74
N PHE A 121 1.16 17.17 -10.16
CA PHE A 121 2.36 17.58 -10.88
C PHE A 121 3.49 16.54 -10.81
N GLY A 122 3.62 15.85 -9.68
CA GLY A 122 4.71 14.91 -9.43
C GLY A 122 4.61 13.62 -10.22
N VAL A 123 3.40 13.06 -10.39
CA VAL A 123 3.20 11.79 -11.13
C VAL A 123 3.61 11.92 -12.61
N PRO A 124 3.13 12.92 -13.38
CA PRO A 124 3.59 13.11 -14.76
C PRO A 124 5.11 13.31 -14.86
N LEU A 125 5.68 14.14 -13.98
CA LEU A 125 7.11 14.38 -13.95
C LEU A 125 7.91 13.08 -13.70
N CYS A 126 7.50 12.29 -12.72
CA CYS A 126 8.12 11.01 -12.40
C CYS A 126 8.05 10.03 -13.58
N LEU A 127 6.90 9.92 -14.25
CA LEU A 127 6.74 9.05 -15.42
C LEU A 127 7.67 9.46 -16.58
N THR A 128 7.83 10.76 -16.83
CA THR A 128 8.78 11.23 -17.86
C THR A 128 10.23 10.92 -17.48
N TRP A 129 10.58 11.08 -16.21
CA TRP A 129 11.91 10.76 -15.70
C TRP A 129 12.21 9.26 -15.80
N ILE A 130 11.28 8.39 -15.41
CA ILE A 130 11.40 6.93 -15.55
C ILE A 130 11.54 6.54 -17.02
N SER A 131 10.77 7.15 -17.93
CA SER A 131 10.89 6.90 -19.38
C SER A 131 12.27 7.30 -19.91
N ALA A 132 12.79 8.45 -19.50
CA ALA A 132 14.12 8.93 -19.90
C ALA A 132 15.23 8.01 -19.37
N LEU A 133 15.15 7.60 -18.10
CA LEU A 133 16.06 6.63 -17.51
C LEU A 133 16.02 5.28 -18.23
N GLY A 134 14.82 4.78 -18.55
CA GLY A 134 14.64 3.53 -19.30
C GLY A 134 15.31 3.58 -20.67
N LYS A 135 15.16 4.70 -21.40
CA LYS A 135 15.85 4.91 -22.68
C LYS A 135 17.38 5.01 -22.52
N PHE A 136 17.86 5.68 -21.48
CA PHE A 136 19.29 5.81 -21.19
C PHE A 136 19.93 4.45 -20.93
N PHE A 137 19.38 3.67 -19.98
CA PHE A 137 19.89 2.34 -19.65
C PHE A 137 19.74 1.36 -20.82
N GLY A 138 18.60 1.37 -21.52
CA GLY A 138 18.38 0.55 -22.70
C GLY A 138 19.37 0.84 -23.83
N GLY A 139 19.69 2.12 -24.07
CA GLY A 139 20.69 2.53 -25.04
C GLY A 139 22.11 2.08 -24.67
N ARG A 140 22.48 2.17 -23.39
CA ARG A 140 23.78 1.71 -22.88
C ARG A 140 23.92 0.19 -22.96
N ALA A 141 22.90 -0.54 -22.53
CA ALA A 141 22.84 -2.00 -22.62
C ALA A 141 22.93 -2.48 -24.08
N LYS A 142 22.16 -1.86 -24.99
CA LYS A 142 22.21 -2.19 -26.43
C LYS A 142 23.60 -1.93 -27.01
N ARG A 143 24.23 -0.79 -26.71
CA ARG A 143 25.58 -0.47 -27.20
C ARG A 143 26.62 -1.45 -26.67
N LEU A 144 26.55 -1.80 -25.39
CA LEU A 144 27.45 -2.78 -24.78
C LEU A 144 27.26 -4.17 -25.40
N GLY A 145 26.01 -4.62 -25.55
CA GLY A 145 25.70 -5.89 -26.21
C GLY A 145 26.25 -5.95 -27.63
N LEU A 146 25.99 -4.91 -28.44
CA LEU A 146 26.53 -4.82 -29.80
C LEU A 146 28.07 -4.80 -29.84
N PHE A 147 28.71 -4.15 -28.88
CA PHE A 147 30.17 -4.13 -28.79
C PHE A 147 30.75 -5.52 -28.46
N LEU A 148 30.13 -6.23 -27.51
CA LEU A 148 30.54 -7.59 -27.13
C LEU A 148 30.32 -8.59 -28.27
N THR A 149 29.16 -8.55 -28.93
CA THR A 149 28.88 -9.41 -30.09
C THR A 149 29.86 -9.14 -31.24
N LYS A 150 30.21 -7.87 -31.50
CA LYS A 150 31.20 -7.52 -32.53
C LYS A 150 32.62 -8.01 -32.22
N ARG A 151 32.97 -8.20 -30.94
CA ARG A 151 34.28 -8.74 -30.52
C ARG A 151 34.33 -10.27 -30.50
N GLY A 152 33.30 -10.96 -31.00
CA GLY A 152 33.25 -12.42 -31.03
C GLY A 152 33.04 -13.04 -29.65
N VAL A 153 32.68 -12.24 -28.63
CA VAL A 153 32.22 -12.75 -27.34
C VAL A 153 30.77 -13.19 -27.53
N THR A 154 30.59 -14.41 -28.04
CA THR A 154 29.31 -15.11 -27.98
C THR A 154 29.08 -15.54 -26.53
N LEU A 155 28.02 -15.00 -25.91
CA LEU A 155 27.43 -15.57 -24.69
C LEU A 155 26.79 -16.91 -25.01
#